data_AF-M4NE67-F1
#
_entry.id   AF-M4NE67-F1
#
_cell.length_a   1.000
_cell.length_b   1.000
_cell.length_c   1.000
_cell.angle_alpha   90.00
_cell.angle_beta   90.00
_cell.angle_gamma   90.00
#
_symmetry.space_group_name_H-M   'P 1'
#
loop_
_entity.id
_entity.type
_entity.pdbx_description
1 polymer ?
#
loop_
_entity_poly.entity_id
_entity_poly.type
_entity_poly.pdbx_seq_one_letter_code
_entity_poly.pdbx_strand_id
1 'polypeptide(L)'
;MPHFLTAIVDGQPLYVSDDGRFVLQGHLYDMAHGVDVSERIKAASRAKALAGLAPHDKISIAPPHARYRVTAFVDIDCGFCERLVTHVDDYLRQGIAFDFVAYPRAGINDTASYQEAVNVWCAPNRAEALRNAYAKRELPVRHCANPVAKEYELAIALQVPGTPALIAPDGTVLGGLVDPARLRSSLDALQLPPASPR
;
A
#
# COMPACT_ATOMS: atom_id res chain seq x y z
N MET A 1 2.22 0.02 -28.87
CA MET A 1 2.24 1.18 -29.80
C MET A 1 3.58 1.19 -30.48
N PRO A 2 3.67 0.93 -31.79
CA PRO A 2 4.92 1.18 -32.51
C PRO A 2 5.34 2.63 -32.28
N HIS A 3 6.63 2.86 -32.02
CA HIS A 3 7.25 4.18 -31.85
C HIS A 3 7.07 4.93 -30.53
N PHE A 4 6.67 4.25 -29.45
CA PHE A 4 6.63 4.85 -28.11
C PHE A 4 7.36 3.97 -27.10
N LEU A 5 8.23 4.58 -26.31
CA LEU A 5 8.91 4.01 -25.15
C LEU A 5 8.13 4.33 -23.89
N THR A 6 8.17 3.44 -22.90
CA THR A 6 7.61 3.69 -21.57
C THR A 6 8.70 4.08 -20.59
N ALA A 7 8.52 5.21 -19.92
CA ALA A 7 9.31 5.62 -18.77
C ALA A 7 8.42 5.69 -17.52
N ILE A 8 9.00 5.58 -16.33
CA ILE A 8 8.29 5.83 -15.06
C ILE A 8 8.92 7.07 -14.42
N VAL A 9 8.10 8.09 -14.16
CA VAL A 9 8.49 9.33 -13.48
C VAL A 9 7.51 9.56 -12.34
N ASP A 10 8.02 9.69 -11.12
CA ASP A 10 7.20 9.87 -9.89
C ASP A 10 6.05 8.85 -9.74
N GLY A 11 6.35 7.59 -10.10
CA GLY A 11 5.39 6.49 -10.05
C GLY A 11 4.39 6.45 -11.20
N GLN A 12 4.45 7.38 -12.16
CA GLN A 12 3.55 7.46 -13.30
C GLN A 12 4.20 6.98 -14.59
N PRO A 13 3.54 6.09 -15.36
CA PRO A 13 4.00 5.72 -16.68
C PRO A 13 3.80 6.90 -17.64
N LEU A 14 4.87 7.28 -18.31
CA LEU A 14 4.88 8.22 -19.43
C LEU A 14 5.19 7.46 -20.71
N TYR A 15 4.47 7.78 -21.77
CA TYR A 15 4.71 7.25 -23.11
C TYR A 15 5.40 8.32 -23.92
N VAL A 16 6.65 8.10 -24.28
CA VAL A 16 7.49 9.05 -25.00
C VAL A 16 7.72 8.54 -26.42
N SER A 17 7.51 9.37 -27.43
CA SER A 17 7.81 8.98 -28.82
C SER A 17 9.30 8.66 -28.99
N ASP A 18 9.65 7.79 -29.94
CA ASP A 18 11.04 7.40 -30.21
C ASP A 18 11.95 8.61 -30.49
N ASP A 19 11.41 9.67 -31.08
CA ASP A 19 12.12 10.92 -31.37
C ASP A 19 12.16 11.91 -30.19
N GLY A 20 11.56 11.56 -29.04
CA GLY A 20 11.53 12.35 -27.82
C GLY A 20 10.66 13.61 -27.87
N ARG A 21 9.96 13.86 -28.97
CA ARG A 21 9.22 15.12 -29.20
C ARG A 21 7.84 15.14 -28.56
N PHE A 22 7.24 13.98 -28.32
CA PHE A 22 5.89 13.86 -27.81
C PHE A 22 5.86 13.02 -26.54
N VAL A 23 5.12 13.51 -25.55
CA VAL A 23 4.86 12.79 -24.30
C VAL A 23 3.35 12.67 -24.14
N LEU A 24 2.88 11.45 -23.89
CA LEU A 24 1.52 11.18 -23.46
C LEU A 24 1.54 10.68 -22.02
N GLN A 25 0.73 11.33 -21.19
CA GLN A 25 0.47 10.95 -19.82
C GLN A 25 -0.99 10.48 -19.72
N GLY A 26 -1.20 9.26 -19.25
CA GLY A 26 -2.53 8.67 -19.17
C GLY A 26 -2.50 7.15 -19.09
N HIS A 27 -3.67 6.56 -19.32
CA HIS A 27 -3.85 5.11 -19.29
C HIS A 27 -3.78 4.52 -20.71
N LEU A 28 -2.94 3.52 -20.88
CA LEU A 28 -2.84 2.69 -22.08
C LEU A 28 -3.64 1.41 -21.86
N TYR A 29 -4.70 1.23 -22.63
CA TYR A 29 -5.51 0.02 -22.60
C TYR A 29 -5.17 -0.89 -23.79
N ASP A 30 -4.89 -2.15 -23.48
CA ASP A 30 -4.93 -3.23 -24.45
C ASP A 30 -6.39 -3.69 -24.62
N MET A 31 -7.04 -3.19 -25.67
CA MET A 31 -8.45 -3.47 -25.96
C MET A 31 -8.69 -4.91 -26.40
N ALA A 32 -7.66 -5.61 -26.91
CA ALA A 32 -7.80 -7.01 -27.33
C ALA A 32 -7.92 -7.94 -26.12
N HIS A 33 -7.21 -7.61 -25.04
CA HIS A 33 -7.21 -8.39 -23.79
C HIS A 33 -8.03 -7.74 -22.67
N GLY A 34 -8.55 -6.53 -22.87
CA GLY A 34 -9.28 -5.77 -21.85
C GLY A 34 -8.41 -5.36 -20.65
N VAL A 35 -7.12 -5.11 -20.88
CA VAL A 35 -6.12 -4.87 -19.81
C VAL A 35 -5.67 -3.42 -19.79
N ASP A 36 -5.61 -2.82 -18.60
CA ASP A 36 -4.91 -1.56 -18.37
C ASP A 36 -3.40 -1.82 -18.21
N VAL A 37 -2.64 -1.51 -19.26
CA VAL A 37 -1.19 -1.71 -19.32
C VAL A 37 -0.48 -0.73 -18.38
N SER A 38 -1.02 0.47 -18.20
CA SER A 38 -0.46 1.48 -17.29
C SER A 38 -0.54 1.03 -15.84
N GLU A 39 -1.67 0.46 -15.42
CA GLU A 39 -1.79 -0.11 -14.06
C GLU A 39 -0.87 -1.31 -13.86
N ARG A 40 -0.67 -2.16 -14.87
CA ARG A 40 0.28 -3.28 -14.78
C ARG A 40 1.72 -2.80 -14.55
N ILE A 41 2.12 -1.74 -15.25
CA ILE A 41 3.45 -1.12 -15.07
C ILE A 41 3.57 -0.51 -13.67
N LYS A 42 2.53 0.21 -13.22
CA LYS A 42 2.50 0.78 -11.86
C LYS A 42 2.56 -0.30 -10.78
N ALA A 43 1.83 -1.40 -10.95
CA ALA A 43 1.85 -2.53 -10.04
C ALA A 43 3.26 -3.14 -9.94
N ALA A 44 3.93 -3.40 -11.07
CA ALA A 44 5.30 -3.90 -11.06
C ALA A 44 6.28 -2.95 -10.33
N SER A 45 6.12 -1.64 -10.52
CA SER A 45 6.90 -0.62 -9.81
C SER A 45 6.65 -0.66 -8.29
N ARG A 46 5.38 -0.71 -7.87
CA ARG A 46 4.98 -0.84 -6.46
C ARG A 46 5.54 -2.12 -5.84
N ALA A 47 5.39 -3.27 -6.50
CA ALA A 47 5.94 -4.54 -6.03
C ALA A 47 7.45 -4.45 -5.76
N LYS A 48 8.20 -3.88 -6.72
CA LYS A 48 9.65 -3.71 -6.58
C LYS A 48 10.02 -2.84 -5.39
N ALA A 49 9.35 -1.71 -5.20
CA ALA A 49 9.63 -0.81 -4.09
C ALA A 49 9.25 -1.44 -2.74
N LEU A 50 8.09 -2.09 -2.67
CA LEU A 50 7.60 -2.74 -1.45
C LEU A 50 8.44 -3.96 -1.05
N ALA A 51 9.03 -4.68 -2.01
CA ALA A 51 9.99 -5.75 -1.74
C ALA A 51 11.27 -5.24 -1.06
N GLY A 52 11.60 -3.95 -1.24
CA GLY A 52 12.73 -3.28 -0.60
C GLY A 52 12.46 -2.74 0.80
N LEU A 53 11.22 -2.79 1.31
CA LEU A 53 10.88 -2.31 2.64
C LEU A 53 11.54 -3.17 3.72
N ALA A 54 12.40 -2.55 4.53
CA ALA A 54 13.06 -3.23 5.62
C ALA A 54 12.03 -3.64 6.70
N PRO A 55 12.24 -4.77 7.41
CA PRO A 55 11.32 -5.20 8.47
C PRO A 55 11.12 -4.19 9.60
N HIS A 56 12.11 -3.33 9.87
CA HIS A 56 12.04 -2.29 10.90
C HIS A 56 11.34 -1.01 10.41
N ASP A 57 11.07 -0.88 9.12
CA ASP A 57 10.38 0.24 8.47
C ASP A 57 8.88 -0.07 8.25
N LYS A 58 8.33 -0.98 9.05
CA LYS A 58 6.92 -1.38 8.99
C LYS A 58 6.48 -2.03 10.29
N ILE A 59 5.17 -2.13 10.48
CA ILE A 59 4.56 -2.89 11.58
C ILE A 59 3.92 -4.14 10.99
N SER A 60 4.47 -5.32 11.28
CA SER A 60 3.95 -6.58 10.78
C SER A 60 3.01 -7.25 11.79
N ILE A 61 1.80 -7.61 11.35
CA ILE A 61 0.83 -8.42 12.10
C ILE A 61 0.48 -9.63 11.23
N ALA A 62 0.74 -10.84 11.72
CA ALA A 62 0.60 -12.06 10.92
C ALA A 62 0.01 -13.22 11.74
N PRO A 63 -0.80 -14.11 11.13
CA PRO A 63 -1.11 -15.40 11.73
C PRO A 63 0.11 -16.34 11.68
N PRO A 64 0.12 -17.46 12.44
CA PRO A 64 1.20 -18.44 12.41
C PRO A 64 1.51 -19.01 11.01
N HIS A 65 0.47 -19.17 10.18
CA HIS A 65 0.59 -19.68 8.80
C HIS A 65 -0.09 -18.73 7.82
N ALA A 66 0.62 -17.66 7.45
CA ALA A 66 0.14 -16.70 6.46
C ALA A 66 0.23 -17.27 5.04
N ARG A 67 -0.89 -17.26 4.31
CA ARG A 67 -0.95 -17.59 2.88
C ARG A 67 -0.68 -16.36 2.01
N TYR A 68 -1.06 -15.19 2.49
CA TYR A 68 -0.86 -13.91 1.82
C TYR A 68 -0.19 -12.90 2.75
N ARG A 69 0.52 -11.94 2.17
CA ARG A 69 1.03 -10.76 2.89
C ARG A 69 0.66 -9.52 2.10
N VAL A 70 -0.10 -8.63 2.72
CA VAL A 70 -0.59 -7.39 2.11
C VAL A 70 0.11 -6.22 2.79
N THR A 71 0.58 -5.26 1.99
CA THR A 71 1.04 -3.98 2.53
C THR A 71 -0.16 -3.05 2.67
N ALA A 72 -0.36 -2.49 3.85
CA ALA A 72 -1.43 -1.55 4.14
C ALA A 72 -0.86 -0.17 4.47
N PHE A 73 -1.06 0.79 3.58
CA PHE A 73 -0.78 2.20 3.87
C PHE A 73 -1.93 2.77 4.71
N VAL A 74 -1.61 3.25 5.91
CA VAL A 74 -2.61 3.65 6.91
C VAL A 74 -2.31 5.00 7.55
N ASP A 75 -3.37 5.70 7.92
CA ASP A 75 -3.34 6.99 8.61
C ASP A 75 -4.05 6.81 9.96
N ILE A 76 -3.44 7.26 11.06
CA ILE A 76 -3.99 7.09 12.42
C ILE A 76 -5.33 7.84 12.59
N ASP A 77 -5.54 8.93 11.84
CA ASP A 77 -6.76 9.72 11.87
C ASP A 77 -7.82 9.25 10.86
N CYS A 78 -7.56 8.18 10.11
CA CYS A 78 -8.53 7.63 9.17
C CYS A 78 -9.47 6.61 9.83
N GLY A 79 -10.77 6.92 9.89
CA GLY A 79 -11.78 6.02 10.45
C GLY A 79 -11.96 4.69 9.68
N PHE A 80 -11.57 4.61 8.40
CA PHE A 80 -11.52 3.32 7.69
C PHE A 80 -10.28 2.50 8.08
N CYS A 81 -9.15 3.14 8.40
CA CYS A 81 -7.97 2.45 8.92
C CYS A 81 -8.23 1.91 10.33
N GLU A 82 -8.96 2.68 11.15
CA GLU A 82 -9.45 2.21 12.45
C GLU A 82 -10.27 0.93 12.31
N ARG A 83 -11.26 0.91 11.40
CA ARG A 83 -12.05 -0.30 11.12
C ARG A 83 -11.18 -1.48 10.65
N LEU A 84 -10.20 -1.24 9.78
CA LEU A 84 -9.27 -2.27 9.30
C LEU A 84 -8.49 -2.89 10.46
N VAL A 85 -7.88 -2.07 11.32
CA VAL A 85 -7.01 -2.55 12.41
C VAL A 85 -7.83 -3.18 13.54
N THR A 86 -8.99 -2.62 13.87
CA THR A 86 -9.91 -3.20 14.88
C THR A 86 -10.37 -4.60 14.49
N HIS A 87 -10.57 -4.87 13.19
CA HIS A 87 -10.98 -6.18 12.68
C HIS A 87 -9.82 -6.97 12.08
N VAL A 88 -8.56 -6.61 12.37
CA VAL A 88 -7.38 -7.22 11.72
C VAL A 88 -7.37 -8.75 11.88
N ASP A 89 -7.81 -9.25 13.03
CA ASP A 89 -7.83 -10.67 13.35
C ASP A 89 -8.76 -11.47 12.41
N ASP A 90 -9.79 -10.85 11.82
CA ASP A 90 -10.68 -11.50 10.86
C ASP A 90 -9.95 -11.83 9.56
N TYR A 91 -9.06 -10.93 9.12
CA TYR A 91 -8.18 -11.16 7.98
C TYR A 91 -7.07 -12.17 8.30
N LEU A 92 -6.52 -12.13 9.53
CA LEU A 92 -5.54 -13.12 9.96
C LEU A 92 -6.14 -14.54 9.92
N ARG A 93 -7.42 -14.71 10.29
CA ARG A 93 -8.16 -15.97 10.17
C ARG A 93 -8.37 -16.42 8.72
N GLN A 94 -8.40 -15.47 7.77
CA GLN A 94 -8.39 -15.76 6.33
C GLN A 94 -6.97 -16.07 5.81
N GLY A 95 -5.96 -16.17 6.67
CA GLY A 95 -4.56 -16.43 6.29
C GLY A 95 -3.86 -15.23 5.66
N ILE A 96 -4.33 -14.01 5.92
CA ILE A 96 -3.78 -12.77 5.35
C ILE A 96 -2.95 -12.07 6.44
N ALA A 97 -1.64 -11.95 6.23
CA ALA A 97 -0.78 -11.10 7.06
C ALA A 97 -0.76 -9.66 6.53
N PHE A 98 -0.51 -8.71 7.42
CA PHE A 98 -0.34 -7.30 7.08
C PHE A 98 1.05 -6.79 7.44
N ASP A 99 1.55 -5.94 6.56
CA ASP A 99 2.66 -5.02 6.80
C ASP A 99 2.09 -3.60 6.74
N PHE A 100 1.92 -2.96 7.90
CA PHE A 100 1.42 -1.59 8.00
C PHE A 100 2.53 -0.58 7.80
N VAL A 101 2.24 0.43 6.98
CA VAL A 101 3.13 1.52 6.59
C VAL A 101 2.39 2.84 6.83
N ALA A 102 3.01 3.80 7.49
CA ALA A 102 2.38 5.07 7.81
C ALA A 102 2.21 5.95 6.57
N TYR A 103 1.01 6.51 6.41
CA TYR A 103 0.71 7.52 5.41
C TYR A 103 -0.18 8.64 6.00
N PRO A 104 0.40 9.56 6.81
CA PRO A 104 -0.32 10.71 7.35
C PRO A 104 -0.81 11.61 6.21
N ARG A 105 -2.10 11.54 5.85
CA ARG A 105 -2.64 12.26 4.67
C ARG A 105 -2.63 13.78 4.82
N ALA A 106 -2.62 14.27 6.06
CA ALA A 106 -2.47 15.69 6.36
C ALA A 106 -1.03 16.20 6.11
N GLY A 107 -0.08 15.31 5.80
CA GLY A 107 1.33 15.62 5.63
C GLY A 107 2.14 15.48 6.93
N ILE A 108 3.46 15.65 6.79
CA ILE A 108 4.46 15.43 7.85
C ILE A 108 4.93 16.71 8.54
N ASN A 109 4.33 17.86 8.22
CA ASN A 109 4.68 19.16 8.80
C ASN A 109 4.08 19.33 10.21
N ASP A 110 4.50 18.46 11.15
CA ASP A 110 4.06 18.46 12.56
C ASP A 110 2.54 18.35 12.76
N THR A 111 1.88 17.60 11.88
CA THR A 111 0.45 17.29 12.02
C THR A 111 0.21 16.30 13.16
N ALA A 112 -0.99 16.34 13.75
CA ALA A 112 -1.37 15.41 14.83
C ALA A 112 -1.24 13.94 14.39
N SER A 113 -1.73 13.59 13.20
CA SER A 113 -1.59 12.25 12.61
C SER A 113 -0.12 11.82 12.48
N TYR A 114 0.76 12.72 12.02
CA TYR A 114 2.19 12.42 11.91
C TYR A 114 2.83 12.15 13.28
N GLN A 115 2.59 13.03 14.25
CA GLN A 115 3.13 12.89 15.60
C GLN A 115 2.63 11.61 16.29
N GLU A 116 1.36 11.25 16.09
CA GLU A 116 0.81 10.03 16.65
C GLU A 116 1.36 8.76 15.95
N ALA A 117 1.58 8.81 14.63
CA ALA A 117 2.28 7.75 13.93
C ALA A 117 3.71 7.57 14.46
N VAL A 118 4.43 8.67 14.74
CA VAL A 118 5.76 8.62 15.38
C VAL A 118 5.69 7.96 16.76
N ASN A 119 4.72 8.33 17.60
CA ASN A 119 4.52 7.71 18.92
C ASN A 119 4.36 6.19 18.81
N VAL A 120 3.54 5.73 17.86
CA VAL A 120 3.31 4.30 17.59
C VAL A 120 4.58 3.60 17.13
N TRP A 121 5.32 4.17 16.17
CA TRP A 121 6.55 3.57 15.64
C TRP A 121 7.72 3.61 16.64
N CYS A 122 7.66 4.49 17.63
CA CYS A 122 8.64 4.54 18.71
C CYS A 122 8.26 3.67 19.93
N ALA A 123 7.13 2.97 19.88
CA ALA A 123 6.74 2.05 20.94
C ALA A 123 7.60 0.76 20.93
N PRO A 124 7.90 0.17 22.11
CA PRO A 124 8.57 -1.13 22.19
C PRO A 124 7.79 -2.25 21.50
N ASN A 125 6.46 -2.24 21.66
CA ASN A 125 5.54 -3.12 20.96
C ASN A 125 4.69 -2.31 19.97
N ARG A 126 5.20 -2.12 18.77
CA ARG A 126 4.54 -1.30 17.74
C ARG A 126 3.19 -1.84 17.31
N ALA A 127 3.02 -3.17 17.25
CA ALA A 127 1.75 -3.79 16.87
C ALA A 127 0.64 -3.52 17.90
N GLU A 128 0.99 -3.60 19.19
CA GLU A 128 0.06 -3.24 20.28
C GLU A 128 -0.20 -1.73 20.31
N ALA A 129 0.83 -0.90 20.13
CA ALA A 129 0.68 0.55 20.06
C ALA A 129 -0.23 0.97 18.90
N LEU A 130 -0.10 0.34 17.73
CA LEU A 130 -0.97 0.60 16.58
C LEU A 130 -2.44 0.29 16.91
N ARG A 131 -2.71 -0.87 17.53
CA ARG A 131 -4.05 -1.24 17.98
C ARG A 131 -4.59 -0.25 19.02
N ASN A 132 -3.76 0.17 19.96
CA ASN A 132 -4.16 1.13 21.00
C ASN A 132 -4.46 2.53 20.43
N ALA A 133 -3.64 3.02 19.49
CA ALA A 133 -3.87 4.29 18.80
C ALA A 133 -5.22 4.29 18.06
N TYR A 134 -5.52 3.22 17.32
CA TYR A 134 -6.81 3.09 16.65
C TYR A 134 -7.98 2.88 17.61
N ALA A 135 -7.77 2.22 18.74
CA ALA A 135 -8.75 2.14 19.82
C ALA A 135 -8.91 3.45 20.61
N LYS A 136 -8.27 4.55 20.18
CA LYS A 136 -8.27 5.87 20.83
C LYS A 136 -7.85 5.82 22.31
N ARG A 137 -6.95 4.90 22.64
CA ARG A 137 -6.32 4.83 23.96
C ARG A 137 -5.13 5.77 23.99
N GLU A 138 -4.89 6.39 25.14
CA GLU A 138 -3.72 7.23 25.32
C GLU A 138 -2.43 6.41 25.19
N LEU A 139 -1.50 6.92 24.38
CA LEU A 139 -0.16 6.39 24.24
C LEU A 139 0.83 7.34 24.94
N PRO A 140 1.83 6.81 25.65
CA PRO A 140 2.93 7.64 26.12
C PRO A 140 3.61 8.32 24.93
N VAL A 141 3.83 9.63 25.04
CA VAL A 141 4.55 10.40 24.02
C VAL A 141 5.97 9.88 23.90
N ARG A 142 6.40 9.55 22.68
CA ARG A 142 7.72 8.97 22.40
C ARG A 142 8.31 9.58 21.15
N HIS A 143 9.61 9.82 21.21
CA HIS A 143 10.39 10.29 20.08
C HIS A 143 11.61 9.39 19.90
N CYS A 144 11.88 9.01 18.66
CA CYS A 144 13.01 8.16 18.30
C CYS A 144 13.32 8.38 16.81
N ALA A 145 14.49 7.91 16.38
CA ALA A 145 14.75 7.73 14.95
C ALA A 145 13.72 6.72 14.40
N ASN A 146 12.91 7.17 13.45
CA ASN A 146 11.76 6.42 12.96
C ASN A 146 11.61 6.57 11.42
N PRO A 147 10.88 5.65 10.78
CA PRO A 147 10.73 5.63 9.32
C PRO A 147 9.54 6.45 8.79
N VAL A 148 8.69 7.06 9.64
CA VAL A 148 7.37 7.59 9.23
C VAL A 148 7.47 8.59 8.08
N ALA A 149 8.47 9.48 8.07
CA ALA A 149 8.68 10.41 6.96
C ALA A 149 9.05 9.69 5.64
N LYS A 150 9.89 8.66 5.70
CA LYS A 150 10.27 7.84 4.53
C LYS A 150 9.09 7.01 4.02
N GLU A 151 8.27 6.48 4.93
CA GLU A 151 7.05 5.75 4.61
C GLU A 151 6.03 6.66 3.89
N TYR A 152 5.88 7.90 4.35
CA TYR A 152 5.08 8.92 3.69
C TYR A 152 5.60 9.27 2.28
N GLU A 153 6.90 9.49 2.13
CA GLU A 153 7.54 9.74 0.82
C GLU A 153 7.37 8.56 -0.13
N LEU A 154 7.50 7.33 0.39
CA LEU A 154 7.24 6.13 -0.39
C LEU A 154 5.79 6.08 -0.86
N ALA A 155 4.82 6.40 0.00
CA ALA A 155 3.41 6.44 -0.39
C ALA A 155 3.15 7.42 -1.55
N ILE A 156 3.79 8.60 -1.51
CA ILE A 156 3.74 9.58 -2.61
C ILE A 156 4.36 9.02 -3.88
N ALA A 157 5.59 8.49 -3.79
CA ALA A 157 6.32 7.95 -4.94
C ALA A 157 5.58 6.76 -5.60
N LEU A 158 4.83 5.99 -4.81
CA LEU A 158 4.01 4.88 -5.28
C LEU A 158 2.60 5.28 -5.69
N GLN A 159 2.27 6.57 -5.61
CA GLN A 159 0.97 7.12 -5.98
C GLN A 159 -0.18 6.42 -5.26
N VAL A 160 -0.01 6.21 -3.95
CA VAL A 160 -1.02 5.58 -3.11
C VAL A 160 -2.28 6.46 -3.09
N PRO A 161 -3.45 5.95 -3.51
CA PRO A 161 -4.62 6.80 -3.79
C PRO A 161 -5.35 7.30 -2.53
N GLY A 162 -4.98 6.81 -1.34
CA GLY A 162 -5.59 7.19 -0.07
C GLY A 162 -5.28 6.19 1.04
N THR A 163 -6.02 6.28 2.15
CA THR A 163 -5.87 5.36 3.30
C THR A 163 -7.23 4.85 3.80
N PRO A 164 -7.36 3.57 4.18
CA PRO A 164 -6.35 2.55 3.97
C PRO A 164 -6.15 2.32 2.46
N ALA A 165 -4.96 1.90 2.05
CA ALA A 165 -4.72 1.37 0.72
C ALA A 165 -4.02 0.02 0.87
N LEU A 166 -4.71 -1.02 0.41
CA LEU A 166 -4.26 -2.39 0.48
C LEU A 166 -3.56 -2.76 -0.82
N ILE A 167 -2.30 -3.18 -0.74
CA ILE A 167 -1.48 -3.50 -1.90
C ILE A 167 -1.02 -4.96 -1.81
N ALA A 168 -1.31 -5.73 -2.86
CA ALA A 168 -0.92 -7.13 -3.00
C ALA A 168 0.60 -7.28 -3.24
N PRO A 169 1.17 -8.49 -3.08
CA PRO A 169 2.58 -8.76 -3.34
C PRO A 169 3.06 -8.40 -4.76
N ASP A 170 2.18 -8.52 -5.75
CA ASP A 170 2.45 -8.14 -7.16
C ASP A 170 2.29 -6.63 -7.41
N GLY A 171 1.99 -5.85 -6.36
CA GLY A 171 1.81 -4.41 -6.40
C GLY A 171 0.42 -3.97 -6.88
N THR A 172 -0.52 -4.90 -7.08
CA THR A 172 -1.91 -4.56 -7.37
C THR A 172 -2.56 -3.85 -6.18
N VAL A 173 -3.25 -2.73 -6.42
CA VAL A 173 -4.05 -2.05 -5.39
C VAL A 173 -5.38 -2.79 -5.26
N LEU A 174 -5.62 -3.40 -4.11
CA LEU A 174 -6.81 -4.21 -3.80
C LEU A 174 -8.01 -3.34 -3.37
N GLY A 175 -7.78 -2.05 -3.10
CA GLY A 175 -8.77 -1.08 -2.68
C GLY A 175 -8.46 -0.47 -1.32
N GLY A 176 -9.47 0.17 -0.73
CA GLY A 176 -9.39 0.74 0.61
C GLY A 176 -9.76 -0.25 1.69
N LEU A 177 -10.83 0.02 2.45
CA LEU A 177 -11.39 -0.99 3.35
C LEU A 177 -12.16 -2.01 2.52
N VAL A 178 -11.75 -3.28 2.61
CA VAL A 178 -12.35 -4.40 1.87
C VAL A 178 -12.68 -5.49 2.87
N ASP A 179 -13.87 -6.09 2.78
CA ASP A 179 -14.25 -7.23 3.61
C ASP A 179 -13.20 -8.37 3.56
N PRO A 180 -12.91 -9.07 4.68
CA PRO A 180 -11.89 -10.11 4.71
C PRO A 180 -12.06 -11.23 3.67
N ALA A 181 -13.29 -11.71 3.46
CA ALA A 181 -13.56 -12.79 2.50
C ALA A 181 -13.40 -12.28 1.06
N ARG A 182 -13.85 -11.04 0.80
CA ARG A 182 -13.63 -10.41 -0.50
C ARG A 182 -12.14 -10.16 -0.78
N LEU A 183 -11.38 -9.67 0.21
CA LEU A 183 -9.94 -9.45 0.08
C LEU A 183 -9.22 -10.78 -0.24
N ARG A 184 -9.60 -11.85 0.48
CA ARG A 184 -9.11 -13.20 0.20
C ARG A 184 -9.40 -13.63 -1.23
N SER A 185 -10.63 -13.46 -1.70
CA SER A 185 -11.02 -13.80 -3.07
C SER A 185 -10.23 -13.00 -4.12
N SER A 186 -9.98 -11.72 -3.89
CA SER A 186 -9.15 -10.90 -4.79
C SER A 186 -7.71 -11.43 -4.85
N LEU A 187 -7.13 -11.78 -3.71
CA LEU A 187 -5.78 -12.35 -3.61
C LEU A 187 -5.68 -13.73 -4.27
N ASP A 188 -6.70 -14.58 -4.13
CA ASP A 188 -6.78 -15.86 -4.82
C ASP A 188 -6.83 -15.66 -6.34
N ALA A 189 -7.59 -14.67 -6.83
CA ALA A 189 -7.70 -14.38 -8.27
C ALA A 189 -6.38 -13.92 -8.90
N LEU A 190 -5.53 -13.20 -8.16
CA LEU A 190 -4.21 -12.77 -8.63
C LEU A 190 -3.21 -13.92 -8.80
N GLN A 191 -3.45 -15.08 -8.18
CA GLN A 191 -2.62 -16.27 -8.34
C GLN A 191 -3.03 -17.12 -9.55
N LEU A 192 -4.20 -16.85 -10.14
CA LEU A 192 -4.65 -17.56 -11.33
C LEU A 192 -3.95 -17.00 -12.57
N PRO A 193 -3.55 -17.84 -13.53
CA PRO A 193 -3.11 -17.36 -14.83
C PRO A 193 -4.23 -16.54 -15.48
N PRO A 194 -3.90 -15.49 -16.25
CA PRO A 194 -4.92 -14.67 -16.91
C PRO A 194 -5.84 -15.55 -17.76
N ALA A 195 -7.15 -15.39 -17.58
CA ALA A 195 -8.14 -16.15 -18.33
C ALA A 195 -7.91 -15.94 -19.83
N SER A 196 -7.86 -17.04 -20.60
CA SER A 196 -7.75 -16.94 -22.05
C SER A 196 -8.94 -16.15 -22.61
N PRO A 197 -8.71 -15.17 -23.50
CA PRO A 197 -9.81 -14.45 -24.14
C PRO A 197 -10.69 -15.45 -24.91
N ARG A 198 -12.01 -15.29 -24.81
CA ARG A 198 -12.98 -16.03 -25.62
C ARG A 198 -13.12 -15.38 -27.00
#